data_AF-A0A2N0WBT3-F1
#
_entry.id   AF-A0A2N0WBT3-F1
#
_cell.length_a   1.000
_cell.length_b   1.000
_cell.length_c   1.000
_cell.angle_alpha   90.00
_cell.angle_beta   90.00
_cell.angle_gamma   90.00
#
_symmetry.space_group_name_H-M   'P 1'
#
loop_
_entity.id
_entity.type
_entity.pdbx_description
1 polymer ?
#
loop_
_entity_poly.entity_id
_entity_poly.type
_entity_poly.pdbx_seq_one_letter_code
_entity_poly.pdbx_strand_id
1 'polypeptide(L)'
;MTNISNSGISNKQQMAQLKHAQTIQSWHEPAIETLNSYLKVRRANLRRINRDEANAAVTRDELVEALHQTHRMSYCDAGLVITSLLRANRIIMFGRFIQVKDQGGEE
;
A
#
# COMPACT_ATOMS: atom_id res chain seq x y z
N MET A 1 -40.06 16.89 -18.40
CA MET A 1 -38.75 16.73 -17.71
C MET A 1 -38.59 15.25 -17.39
N THR A 2 -37.80 14.52 -18.16
CA THR A 2 -37.57 13.08 -17.95
C THR A 2 -36.56 12.90 -16.82
N ASN A 3 -37.03 12.31 -15.71
CA ASN A 3 -36.17 11.97 -14.59
C ASN A 3 -35.41 10.69 -14.94
N ILE A 4 -34.17 10.85 -15.41
CA ILE A 4 -33.28 9.73 -15.69
C ILE A 4 -32.76 9.25 -14.34
N SER A 5 -33.53 8.35 -13.71
CA SER A 5 -33.05 7.62 -12.55
C SER A 5 -31.94 6.69 -13.00
N ASN A 6 -30.70 7.13 -12.79
CA ASN A 6 -29.50 6.33 -12.89
C ASN A 6 -29.55 5.22 -11.82
N SER A 7 -30.27 4.12 -12.09
CA SER A 7 -30.25 2.93 -11.23
C SER A 7 -29.01 2.10 -11.56
N GLY A 8 -27.87 2.70 -11.21
CA GLY A 8 -26.55 2.10 -11.25
C GLY A 8 -26.37 1.09 -10.13
N ILE A 9 -25.77 -0.04 -10.46
CA ILE A 9 -25.21 -1.07 -9.56
C ILE A 9 -26.23 -1.72 -8.61
N SER A 10 -26.55 -2.99 -8.87
CA SER A 10 -27.40 -3.83 -8.00
C SER A 10 -26.84 -3.89 -6.57
N ASN A 11 -27.72 -3.97 -5.54
CA ASN A 11 -27.34 -4.13 -4.13
C ASN A 11 -26.31 -5.25 -3.91
N LYS A 12 -26.38 -6.34 -4.69
CA LYS A 12 -25.41 -7.46 -4.65
C LYS A 12 -24.01 -7.02 -5.06
N GLN A 13 -23.91 -6.20 -6.11
CA GLN A 13 -22.64 -5.66 -6.60
C GLN A 13 -22.05 -4.64 -5.61
N GLN A 14 -22.89 -3.79 -4.99
CA GLN A 14 -22.43 -2.87 -3.94
C GLN A 14 -21.86 -3.62 -2.73
N MET A 15 -22.56 -4.66 -2.26
CA MET A 15 -22.08 -5.51 -1.18
C MET A 15 -20.78 -6.23 -1.51
N ALA A 16 -20.61 -6.70 -2.75
CA ALA A 16 -19.36 -7.32 -3.21
C ALA A 16 -18.20 -6.32 -3.19
N GLN A 17 -18.42 -5.08 -3.64
CA GLN A 17 -17.41 -4.02 -3.61
C GLN A 17 -17.00 -3.65 -2.18
N LEU A 18 -17.96 -3.55 -1.26
CA LEU A 18 -17.68 -3.29 0.15
C LEU A 18 -16.84 -4.40 0.78
N LYS A 19 -17.20 -5.66 0.55
CA LYS A 19 -16.42 -6.81 1.03
C LYS A 19 -15.00 -6.80 0.46
N HIS A 20 -14.87 -6.55 -0.84
CA HIS A 20 -13.56 -6.46 -1.48
C HIS A 20 -12.71 -5.34 -0.89
N ALA A 21 -13.28 -4.14 -0.69
CA ALA A 21 -12.58 -3.03 -0.06
C ALA A 21 -12.14 -3.35 1.37
N GLN A 22 -12.99 -4.03 2.17
CA GLN A 22 -12.64 -4.49 3.51
C GLN A 22 -11.48 -5.50 3.48
N THR A 23 -11.50 -6.46 2.55
CA THR A 23 -10.38 -7.40 2.37
C THR A 23 -9.09 -6.68 2.02
N ILE A 24 -9.12 -5.68 1.13
CA ILE A 24 -7.90 -4.92 0.81
C ILE A 24 -7.40 -4.12 2.02
N GLN A 25 -8.30 -3.54 2.82
CA GLN A 25 -7.93 -2.81 4.04
C GLN A 25 -7.36 -3.73 5.14
N SER A 26 -7.84 -4.98 5.27
CA SER A 26 -7.29 -5.91 6.25
C SER A 26 -5.82 -6.26 5.99
N TRP A 27 -5.32 -6.01 4.78
CA TRP A 27 -3.91 -6.21 4.42
C TRP A 27 -3.00 -5.02 4.71
N HIS A 28 -3.51 -3.91 5.26
CA HIS A 28 -2.68 -2.73 5.53
C HIS A 28 -1.53 -3.03 6.48
N GLU A 29 -1.81 -3.64 7.63
CA GLU A 29 -0.78 -3.88 8.64
C GLU A 29 0.27 -4.91 8.17
N PRO A 30 -0.12 -6.09 7.65
CA PRO A 30 0.87 -7.05 7.11
C PRO A 30 1.74 -6.45 5.99
N ALA A 31 1.18 -5.58 5.15
CA ALA A 31 1.94 -4.95 4.08
C ALA A 31 2.93 -3.89 4.58
N ILE A 32 2.56 -3.13 5.62
CA ILE A 32 3.46 -2.18 6.30
C ILE A 32 4.60 -2.92 7.01
N GLU A 33 4.31 -4.04 7.67
CA GLU A 33 5.36 -4.89 8.29
C GLU A 33 6.35 -5.41 7.24
N THR A 34 5.86 -5.91 6.10
CA THR A 34 6.72 -6.32 4.98
C THR A 34 7.57 -5.17 4.48
N LEU A 35 6.99 -3.99 4.22
CA LEU A 35 7.73 -2.81 3.80
C LEU A 35 8.80 -2.40 4.83
N ASN A 36 8.46 -2.39 6.12
CA ASN A 36 9.38 -2.05 7.20
C ASN A 36 10.59 -2.99 7.27
N SER A 37 10.40 -4.28 7.02
CA SER A 37 11.50 -5.26 7.00
C SER A 37 12.53 -4.93 5.90
N TYR A 38 12.09 -4.53 4.71
CA TYR A 38 12.96 -4.11 3.61
C TYR A 38 13.61 -2.76 3.91
N LEU A 39 12.84 -1.79 4.41
CA LEU A 39 13.36 -0.48 4.80
C LEU A 39 14.44 -0.58 5.88
N LYS A 40 14.33 -1.54 6.82
CA LYS A 40 15.37 -1.80 7.82
C LYS A 40 16.71 -2.17 7.17
N VAL A 41 16.68 -2.99 6.11
CA VAL A 41 17.88 -3.35 5.33
C VAL A 41 18.42 -2.13 4.57
N ARG A 42 17.55 -1.33 3.94
CA ARG A 42 17.94 -0.13 3.20
C ARG A 42 18.59 0.92 4.13
N ARG A 43 18.01 1.15 5.31
CA ARG A 43 18.56 2.01 6.37
C ARG A 43 19.94 1.54 6.81
N ALA A 44 20.10 0.25 7.11
CA ALA A 44 21.40 -0.32 7.47
C ALA A 44 22.46 -0.13 6.37
N ASN A 45 22.07 -0.26 5.10
CA ASN A 45 22.95 -0.02 3.96
C ASN A 45 23.38 1.45 3.84
N LEU A 46 22.46 2.40 4.00
CA LEU A 46 22.75 3.83 3.96
C LEU A 46 23.69 4.24 5.10
N ARG A 47 23.42 3.75 6.32
CA ARG A 47 24.29 3.95 7.49
C ARG A 47 25.72 3.47 7.22
N ARG A 48 25.87 2.28 6.61
CA ARG A 48 27.20 1.70 6.29
C ARG A 48 28.01 2.59 5.34
N ILE A 49 27.36 3.38 4.48
CA ILE A 49 28.02 4.27 3.52
C ILE A 49 27.94 5.75 3.94
N ASN A 50 27.64 6.02 5.22
CA ASN A 50 27.51 7.37 5.79
C ASN A 50 26.52 8.27 5.02
N ARG A 51 25.36 7.71 4.66
CA ARG A 51 24.23 8.43 4.04
C ARG A 51 23.06 8.47 5.01
N ASP A 52 22.23 9.49 4.88
CA ASP A 52 21.05 9.68 5.70
C ASP A 52 20.02 8.55 5.50
N GLU A 53 19.72 7.85 6.59
CA GLU A 53 18.81 6.71 6.67
C GLU A 53 17.35 7.09 6.32
N ALA A 54 16.97 8.37 6.47
CA ALA A 54 15.65 8.86 6.07
C ALA A 54 15.40 8.72 4.56
N ASN A 55 16.45 8.57 3.74
CA ASN A 55 16.33 8.30 2.31
C ASN A 55 16.07 6.83 1.98
N ALA A 56 15.93 5.95 2.97
CA ALA A 56 15.63 4.54 2.74
C ALA A 56 14.28 4.41 2.05
N ALA A 57 14.27 3.79 0.87
CA ALA A 57 13.06 3.53 0.11
C ALA A 57 13.13 2.17 -0.58
N VAL A 58 11.96 1.60 -0.85
CA VAL A 58 11.79 0.36 -1.62
C VAL A 58 11.07 0.70 -2.91
N THR A 59 11.38 0.02 -4.01
CA THR A 59 10.61 0.23 -5.24
C THR A 59 9.23 -0.43 -5.16
N ARG A 60 8.26 0.08 -5.92
CA ARG A 60 6.92 -0.52 -6.01
C ARG A 60 6.99 -1.99 -6.41
N ASP A 61 7.82 -2.33 -7.38
CA ASP A 61 7.94 -3.70 -7.89
C ASP A 61 8.54 -4.64 -6.83
N GLU A 62 9.54 -4.18 -6.09
CA GLU A 62 10.09 -4.94 -4.95
C GLU A 62 9.03 -5.19 -3.87
N LEU A 63 8.20 -4.20 -3.55
CA LEU A 63 7.14 -4.38 -2.56
C LEU A 63 6.03 -5.30 -3.08
N VAL A 64 5.63 -5.16 -4.34
CA VAL A 64 4.65 -6.07 -4.98
C VAL A 64 5.15 -7.52 -4.95
N GLU A 65 6.40 -7.76 -5.33
CA GLU A 65 7.01 -9.08 -5.30
C GLU A 65 7.10 -9.63 -3.87
N ALA A 66 7.48 -8.79 -2.90
CA ALA A 66 7.55 -9.19 -1.49
C ALA A 66 6.18 -9.61 -0.94
N LEU A 67 5.11 -8.88 -1.28
CA LEU A 67 3.74 -9.24 -0.88
C LEU A 67 3.28 -10.53 -1.55
N HIS A 68 3.63 -10.75 -2.82
CA HIS A 68 3.34 -12.00 -3.52
C HIS A 68 4.03 -13.19 -2.85
N GLN A 69 5.34 -13.08 -2.58
CA GLN A 69 6.13 -14.17 -2.00
C GLN A 69 5.75 -14.48 -0.56
N THR A 70 5.56 -13.45 0.26
CA THR A 70 5.33 -13.58 1.72
C THR A 70 3.88 -13.97 2.02
N HIS A 71 2.93 -13.31 1.37
CA HIS A 71 1.50 -13.42 1.72
C HIS A 71 0.68 -14.20 0.70
N ARG A 72 1.32 -14.77 -0.35
CA ARG A 72 0.67 -15.46 -1.47
C ARG A 72 -0.39 -14.60 -2.17
N MET A 73 -0.22 -13.29 -2.11
CA MET A 73 -1.12 -12.32 -2.72
C MET A 73 -0.96 -12.33 -4.25
N SER A 74 -2.05 -12.14 -5.01
CA SER A 74 -1.90 -11.93 -6.45
C SER A 74 -1.17 -10.61 -6.74
N TYR A 75 -0.46 -10.52 -7.87
CA TYR A 75 0.18 -9.27 -8.28
C TYR A 75 -0.81 -8.09 -8.39
N CYS A 76 -2.05 -8.38 -8.81
CA CYS A 76 -3.12 -7.39 -8.89
C CYS A 76 -3.50 -6.88 -7.49
N ASP A 77 -3.77 -7.79 -6.56
CA ASP A 77 -4.16 -7.45 -5.19
C ASP A 77 -3.04 -6.73 -4.45
N ALA A 78 -1.77 -7.13 -4.66
CA ALA A 78 -0.61 -6.42 -4.10
C ALA A 78 -0.55 -4.97 -4.58
N GLY A 79 -0.81 -4.75 -5.88
CA GLY A 79 -0.96 -3.41 -6.43
C GLY A 79 -2.09 -2.62 -5.77
N LEU A 80 -3.25 -3.24 -5.56
CA LEU A 80 -4.41 -2.61 -4.92
C LEU A 80 -4.17 -2.28 -3.44
N VAL A 81 -3.47 -3.15 -2.71
CA VAL A 81 -3.06 -2.90 -1.32
C VAL A 81 -2.14 -1.69 -1.24
N ILE A 82 -1.13 -1.61 -2.11
CA ILE A 82 -0.23 -0.44 -2.17
C ILE A 82 -1.01 0.84 -2.49
N THR A 83 -1.92 0.81 -3.47
CA THR A 83 -2.78 1.96 -3.80
C THR A 83 -3.70 2.32 -2.63
N SER A 84 -4.23 1.33 -1.90
CA SER A 84 -5.07 1.55 -0.72
C SER A 84 -4.28 2.20 0.42
N LEU A 85 -3.06 1.74 0.68
CA LEU A 85 -2.14 2.33 1.67
C LEU A 85 -1.79 3.78 1.34
N LEU A 86 -1.53 4.09 0.06
CA LEU A 86 -1.27 5.45 -0.40
C LEU A 86 -2.50 6.35 -0.14
N ARG A 87 -3.70 5.89 -0.49
CA ARG A 87 -4.96 6.63 -0.26
C ARG A 87 -5.26 6.80 1.23
N ALA A 88 -4.88 5.83 2.05
CA ALA A 88 -4.98 5.89 3.51
C ALA A 88 -3.84 6.70 4.16
N ASN A 89 -2.96 7.31 3.37
CA ASN A 89 -1.86 8.14 3.85
C ASN A 89 -0.90 7.38 4.80
N ARG A 90 -0.78 6.05 4.64
CA ARG A 90 0.13 5.19 5.42
C ARG A 90 1.53 5.11 4.82
N ILE A 91 1.64 5.40 3.53
CA ILE A 91 2.89 5.42 2.77
C ILE A 91 2.95 6.69 1.92
N ILE A 92 4.15 7.06 1.50
CA ILE A 92 4.38 8.05 0.46
C ILE A 92 5.04 7.40 -0.75
N MET A 93 4.74 7.92 -1.94
CA MET A 93 5.34 7.48 -3.19
C MET A 93 5.98 8.65 -3.92
N PHE A 94 7.21 8.46 -4.40
CA PHE A 94 7.92 9.41 -5.27
C PHE A 94 8.49 8.66 -6.47
N GLY A 95 7.88 8.86 -7.63
CA GLY A 95 8.10 8.01 -8.80
C GLY A 95 7.80 6.55 -8.46
N ARG A 96 8.79 5.68 -8.64
CA ARG A 96 8.68 4.24 -8.33
C ARG A 96 8.99 3.87 -6.89
N PHE A 97 9.42 4.82 -6.05
CA PHE A 97 9.90 4.55 -4.70
C PHE A 97 8.81 4.74 -3.67
N ILE A 98 8.87 3.95 -2.60
CA ILE A 98 7.90 3.86 -1.51
C ILE A 98 8.63 3.99 -0.18
N GLN A 99 8.06 4.81 0.70
CA GLN A 99 8.44 4.91 2.12
C GLN A 99 7.19 4.80 3.00
N VAL A 100 7.38 4.37 4.25
CA VAL A 100 6.33 4.53 5.27
C VAL A 100 6.21 6.02 5.57
N LYS A 101 4.99 6.53 5.63
CA LYS A 101 4.76 7.87 6.15
C LYS A 101 4.92 7.77 7.66
N ASP A 102 5.92 8.44 8.23
CA ASP A 102 6.17 8.41 9.68
C ASP A 102 4.84 8.61 10.43
N GLN A 103 4.43 7.62 11.24
CA GLN A 103 3.38 7.82 12.23
C GLN A 103 3.99 8.64 13.37
N GLY A 104 4.24 9.92 13.10
CA GLY A 104 5.05 10.77 13.97
C GLY A 104 5.06 12.21 13.47
N GLY A 105 3.89 12.83 13.46
CA GLY A 105 3.68 14.23 13.14
C GLY A 105 2.24 14.60 13.47
N GLU A 106 1.94 14.60 14.78
CA GLU A 106 0.89 15.49 15.28
C GLU A 106 1.32 16.92 14.92
N GLU A 107 0.61 17.53 13.98
CA GLU A 107 0.41 18.98 13.92
C GLU A 107 -1.10 19.24 13.90
#